data_AF-A0A850F803-F1
#
_entry.id   AF-A0A850F803-F1
#
_cell.length_a   1.000
_cell.length_b   1.000
_cell.length_c   1.000
_cell.angle_alpha   90.00
_cell.angle_beta   90.00
_cell.angle_gamma   90.00
#
_symmetry.space_group_name_H-M   'P 1'
#
loop_
_entity.id
_entity.type
_entity.pdbx_description
1 polymer ?
#
loop_
_entity_poly.entity_id
_entity_poly.type
_entity_poly.pdbx_seq_one_letter_code
_entity_poly.pdbx_strand_id
1 'polypeptide(L)'
;MKKFLILLVLSTCSCSQIHASHQTQDTAELAVEVGALDKALELTRAQVQKNVHDVTARFHLADIYHKLMRYDMESDELTALEKEIDSSQKDYPRLQMALMRNALQRNEFDTVIQKYADFIHSSALRSDTEKGKSMMYAAVAHCKKNELDICLDMLDKAKSFLPGDDALAQNISLASWMKKARSGKALRGDDNLYQAYHDVSSPQMFSNLVLSLISEGDNGHAYELLLSRYSAQQANNILDDLKNIKVIQ
;
A
#
# COMPACT_ATOMS: atom_id res chain seq x y z
N MET A 1 -30.23 40.20 59.59
CA MET A 1 -30.50 38.74 59.55
C MET A 1 -31.24 38.40 58.26
N LYS A 2 -30.84 37.29 57.61
CA LYS A 2 -31.39 36.64 56.39
C LYS A 2 -30.82 37.18 55.07
N LYS A 3 -30.36 36.36 54.10
CA LYS A 3 -29.79 35.00 54.02
C LYS A 3 -29.22 34.95 52.59
N PHE A 4 -28.03 34.37 52.42
CA PHE A 4 -27.41 34.06 51.13
C PHE A 4 -28.33 33.21 50.24
N LEU A 5 -28.34 33.47 48.92
CA LEU A 5 -28.58 32.42 47.93
C LEU A 5 -27.80 32.71 46.64
N ILE A 6 -26.62 32.11 46.56
CA ILE A 6 -25.86 31.89 45.32
C ILE A 6 -26.49 30.65 44.69
N LEU A 7 -27.14 30.80 43.52
CA LEU A 7 -27.62 29.68 42.73
C LEU A 7 -26.58 29.40 41.64
N LEU A 8 -25.60 28.59 42.03
CA LEU A 8 -24.67 27.88 41.15
C LEU A 8 -25.41 26.63 40.67
N VAL A 9 -25.83 26.60 39.40
CA VAL A 9 -26.27 25.38 38.72
C VAL A 9 -25.27 25.09 37.60
N LEU A 10 -24.17 24.45 37.98
CA LEU A 10 -23.28 23.74 37.08
C LEU A 10 -23.41 22.25 37.41
N SER A 11 -24.20 21.53 36.62
CA SER A 11 -24.07 20.08 36.45
C SER A 11 -25.09 19.58 35.42
N THR A 12 -24.78 19.73 34.14
CA THR A 12 -25.41 18.91 33.08
C THR A 12 -24.33 18.09 32.38
N CYS A 13 -24.20 16.86 32.88
CA CYS A 13 -23.89 15.62 32.21
C CYS A 13 -22.86 15.62 31.06
N SER A 14 -21.63 15.25 31.41
CA SER A 14 -20.53 14.85 30.50
C SER A 14 -20.68 13.43 29.90
N CYS A 15 -21.90 12.88 29.78
CA CYS A 15 -22.12 11.51 29.29
C CYS A 15 -22.54 11.41 27.81
N SER A 16 -22.83 12.52 27.14
CA SER A 16 -23.31 12.54 25.75
C SER A 16 -22.20 12.57 24.69
N GLN A 17 -20.96 12.94 25.04
CA GLN A 17 -19.84 12.97 24.09
C GLN A 17 -19.30 11.58 23.76
N ILE A 18 -19.34 10.64 24.72
CA ILE A 18 -18.76 9.29 24.54
C ILE A 18 -19.62 8.45 23.59
N HIS A 19 -20.95 8.51 23.70
CA HIS A 19 -21.84 7.77 22.79
C HIS A 19 -21.83 8.31 21.36
N ALA A 20 -21.71 9.63 21.19
CA ALA A 20 -21.63 10.25 19.87
C ALA A 20 -20.31 9.93 19.14
N SER A 21 -19.19 9.78 19.86
CA SER A 21 -17.90 9.44 19.24
C SER A 21 -17.87 7.99 18.75
N HIS A 22 -18.39 7.04 19.52
CA HIS A 22 -18.49 5.63 19.10
C HIS A 22 -19.38 5.47 17.86
N GLN A 23 -20.57 6.09 17.86
CA GLN A 23 -21.48 6.03 16.71
C GLN A 23 -20.86 6.63 15.43
N THR A 24 -20.02 7.67 15.57
CA THR A 24 -19.31 8.29 14.44
C THR A 24 -18.26 7.35 13.86
N GLN A 25 -17.51 6.64 14.72
CA GLN A 25 -16.50 5.68 14.30
C GLN A 25 -17.14 4.48 13.57
N ASP A 26 -18.18 3.88 14.15
CA ASP A 26 -18.88 2.74 13.53
C ASP A 26 -19.45 3.11 12.15
N THR A 27 -19.94 4.36 12.01
CA THR A 27 -20.44 4.88 10.73
C THR A 27 -19.32 5.11 9.72
N ALA A 28 -18.13 5.56 10.17
CA ALA A 28 -16.98 5.74 9.29
C ALA A 28 -16.45 4.39 8.79
N GLU A 29 -16.36 3.39 9.67
CA GLU A 29 -15.95 2.02 9.31
C GLU A 29 -16.92 1.40 8.30
N LEU A 30 -18.23 1.49 8.54
CA LEU A 30 -19.25 1.03 7.58
C LEU A 30 -19.14 1.76 6.24
N ALA A 31 -18.88 3.07 6.25
CA ALA A 31 -18.68 3.86 5.02
C ALA A 31 -17.46 3.36 4.22
N VAL A 32 -16.40 2.90 4.88
CA VAL A 32 -15.26 2.24 4.20
C VAL A 32 -15.67 0.91 3.59
N GLU A 33 -16.44 0.09 4.31
CA GLU A 33 -16.90 -1.22 3.84
C GLU A 33 -17.78 -1.13 2.59
N VAL A 34 -18.70 -0.16 2.56
CA VAL A 34 -19.61 0.05 1.41
C VAL A 34 -19.01 0.92 0.29
N GLY A 35 -17.74 1.32 0.41
CA GLY A 35 -17.03 2.11 -0.61
C GLY A 35 -17.39 3.60 -0.66
N ALA A 36 -18.10 4.12 0.35
CA ALA A 36 -18.41 5.55 0.52
C ALA A 36 -17.21 6.31 1.11
N LEU A 37 -16.06 6.25 0.42
CA LEU A 37 -14.76 6.71 0.93
C LEU A 37 -14.71 8.21 1.25
N ASP A 38 -15.42 9.05 0.50
CA ASP A 38 -15.49 10.50 0.79
C ASP A 38 -16.21 10.77 2.11
N LYS A 39 -17.24 9.98 2.45
CA LYS A 39 -17.96 10.12 3.72
C LYS A 39 -17.13 9.56 4.87
N ALA A 40 -16.48 8.42 4.67
CA ALA A 40 -15.53 7.88 5.64
C ALA A 40 -14.42 8.88 5.94
N LEU A 41 -13.90 9.55 4.91
CA LEU A 41 -12.88 10.58 5.03
C LEU A 41 -13.37 11.77 5.86
N GLU A 42 -14.56 12.31 5.57
CA GLU A 42 -15.17 13.42 6.31
C GLU A 42 -15.27 13.10 7.81
N LEU A 43 -15.85 11.94 8.14
CA LEU A 43 -16.11 11.52 9.52
C LEU A 43 -14.82 11.25 10.30
N THR A 44 -13.87 10.54 9.68
CA THR A 44 -12.60 10.17 10.32
C THR A 44 -11.73 11.39 10.54
N ARG A 45 -11.69 12.35 9.59
CA ARG A 45 -11.00 13.63 9.79
C ARG A 45 -11.56 14.42 10.95
N ALA A 46 -12.89 14.48 11.09
CA ALA A 46 -13.53 15.15 12.21
C ALA A 46 -13.19 14.48 13.55
N GLN A 47 -12.98 13.16 13.59
CA GLN A 47 -12.51 12.45 14.78
C GLN A 47 -11.06 12.79 15.12
N VAL A 48 -10.14 12.75 14.15
CA VAL A 48 -8.73 13.12 14.35
C VAL A 48 -8.60 14.59 14.78
N GLN A 49 -9.46 15.49 14.29
CA GLN A 49 -9.48 16.89 14.73
C GLN A 49 -9.90 17.05 16.21
N LYS A 50 -10.74 16.16 16.74
CA LYS A 50 -11.14 16.18 18.16
C LYS A 50 -10.04 15.64 19.06
N ASN A 51 -9.28 14.66 18.60
CA ASN A 51 -8.11 14.14 19.31
C ASN A 51 -6.99 13.81 18.33
N VAL A 52 -6.02 14.72 18.25
CA VAL A 52 -4.86 14.59 17.35
C VAL A 52 -3.88 13.50 17.79
N HIS A 53 -4.05 12.88 18.95
CA HIS A 53 -3.22 11.75 19.40
C HIS A 53 -4.00 10.42 19.36
N ASP A 54 -5.19 10.39 18.75
CA ASP A 54 -5.95 9.15 18.57
C ASP A 54 -5.30 8.27 17.49
N VAL A 55 -4.44 7.35 17.95
CA VAL A 55 -3.74 6.38 17.11
C VAL A 55 -4.69 5.57 16.22
N THR A 56 -5.85 5.17 16.75
CA THR A 56 -6.80 4.33 16.00
C THR A 56 -7.43 5.13 14.86
N ALA A 57 -7.92 6.34 15.17
CA ALA A 57 -8.51 7.22 14.16
C ALA A 57 -7.50 7.61 13.08
N ARG A 58 -6.23 7.83 13.45
CA ARG A 58 -5.16 8.13 12.49
C ARG A 58 -4.85 6.97 11.57
N PHE A 59 -4.80 5.73 12.07
CA PHE A 59 -4.66 4.57 11.20
C PHE A 59 -5.82 4.45 10.22
N HIS A 60 -7.07 4.66 10.67
CA HIS A 60 -8.23 4.64 9.79
C HIS A 60 -8.14 5.72 8.72
N LEU A 61 -7.68 6.92 9.08
CA LEU A 61 -7.49 8.01 8.14
C LEU A 61 -6.41 7.69 7.09
N ALA A 62 -5.27 7.13 7.52
CA ALA A 62 -4.20 6.67 6.64
C ALA A 62 -4.71 5.58 5.66
N ASP A 63 -5.48 4.60 6.15
CA ASP A 63 -6.05 3.54 5.31
C ASP A 63 -7.08 4.07 4.30
N ILE A 64 -7.88 5.09 4.67
CA ILE A 64 -8.79 5.78 3.73
C ILE A 64 -7.98 6.51 2.65
N TYR A 65 -6.93 7.24 3.03
CA TYR A 65 -6.05 7.92 2.06
C TYR A 65 -5.37 6.94 1.11
N HIS A 66 -4.94 5.79 1.62
CA HIS A 66 -4.40 4.71 0.81
C HIS A 66 -5.40 4.23 -0.25
N LYS A 67 -6.65 3.94 0.15
CA LYS A 67 -7.72 3.50 -0.76
C LYS A 67 -8.09 4.57 -1.80
N LEU A 68 -7.93 5.84 -1.46
CA LEU A 68 -8.12 6.98 -2.36
C LEU A 68 -6.89 7.29 -3.23
N MET A 69 -5.81 6.50 -3.11
CA MET A 69 -4.53 6.72 -3.80
C MET A 69 -3.88 8.08 -3.48
N ARG A 70 -4.19 8.67 -2.32
CA ARG A 70 -3.61 9.93 -1.83
C ARG A 70 -2.42 9.64 -0.92
N TYR A 71 -1.34 9.16 -1.52
CA TYR A 71 -0.20 8.62 -0.77
C TYR A 71 0.63 9.67 -0.03
N ASP A 72 0.58 10.94 -0.45
CA ASP A 72 1.08 12.08 0.29
C ASP A 72 0.34 12.26 1.62
N MET A 73 -0.99 12.25 1.58
CA MET A 73 -1.81 12.40 2.78
C MET A 73 -1.72 11.16 3.69
N GLU A 74 -1.64 9.95 3.12
CA GLU A 74 -1.32 8.74 3.91
C GLU A 74 0.03 8.91 4.62
N SER A 75 1.06 9.43 3.93
CA SER A 75 2.39 9.64 4.50
C SER A 75 2.38 10.62 5.68
N ASP A 76 1.61 11.71 5.58
CA ASP A 76 1.46 12.68 6.67
C ASP A 76 0.87 12.04 7.93
N GLU A 77 -0.15 11.19 7.78
CA GLU A 77 -0.78 10.49 8.91
C GLU A 77 0.15 9.42 9.51
N LEU A 78 0.87 8.67 8.67
CA LEU A 78 1.85 7.69 9.14
C LEU A 78 3.04 8.34 9.86
N THR A 79 3.50 9.50 9.40
CA THR A 79 4.56 10.29 10.05
C THR A 79 4.10 10.84 11.40
N ALA A 80 2.82 11.21 11.52
CA ALA A 80 2.25 11.56 12.82
C ALA A 80 2.22 10.36 13.76
N LEU A 81 1.84 9.17 13.28
CA LEU A 81 1.85 7.94 14.07
C LEU A 81 3.25 7.51 14.52
N GLU A 82 4.31 7.76 13.74
CA GLU A 82 5.71 7.50 14.15
C GLU A 82 6.12 8.28 15.42
N LYS A 83 5.44 9.39 15.75
CA LYS A 83 5.70 10.16 16.98
C LYS A 83 4.96 9.61 18.20
N GLU A 84 3.90 8.85 17.98
CA GLU A 84 3.02 8.32 19.03
C GLU A 84 3.31 6.84 19.35
N ILE A 85 3.85 6.11 18.39
CA ILE A 85 4.06 4.65 18.48
C ILE A 85 5.55 4.31 18.56
N ASP A 86 5.96 3.85 19.74
CA ASP A 86 7.30 3.30 19.95
C ASP A 86 7.37 1.79 19.61
N SER A 87 8.59 1.26 19.50
CA SER A 87 8.85 -0.13 19.10
C SER A 87 8.38 -1.21 20.08
N SER A 88 8.00 -0.84 21.31
CA SER A 88 7.46 -1.78 22.31
C SER A 88 5.94 -1.95 22.20
N GLN A 89 5.26 -1.05 21.49
CA GLN A 89 3.81 -1.03 21.39
C GLN A 89 3.27 -2.05 20.39
N LYS A 90 2.05 -2.52 20.64
CA LYS A 90 1.37 -3.53 19.81
C LYS A 90 1.15 -3.07 18.36
N ASP A 91 1.01 -1.77 18.14
CA ASP A 91 0.64 -1.20 16.83
C ASP A 91 1.88 -0.89 15.99
N TYR A 92 3.09 -1.05 16.55
CA TYR A 92 4.35 -0.79 15.84
C TYR A 92 4.54 -1.65 14.58
N PRO A 93 4.28 -2.97 14.58
CA PRO A 93 4.31 -3.77 13.36
C PRO A 93 3.36 -3.25 12.27
N ARG A 94 2.13 -2.89 12.65
CA ARG A 94 1.14 -2.32 11.72
C ARG A 94 1.66 -1.02 11.10
N LEU A 95 2.24 -0.14 11.92
CA LEU A 95 2.84 1.11 11.45
C LEU A 95 3.97 0.86 10.44
N GLN A 96 4.93 -0.01 10.76
CA GLN A 96 6.07 -0.29 9.88
C GLN A 96 5.61 -0.88 8.53
N MET A 97 4.62 -1.77 8.57
CA MET A 97 4.01 -2.33 7.36
C MET A 97 3.34 -1.26 6.49
N ALA A 98 2.58 -0.35 7.09
CA ALA A 98 1.93 0.74 6.37
C ALA A 98 2.94 1.73 5.76
N LEU A 99 4.01 2.05 6.49
CA LEU A 99 5.10 2.91 6.00
C LEU A 99 5.81 2.30 4.80
N MET A 100 6.17 1.02 4.85
CA MET A 100 6.78 0.32 3.70
C MET A 100 5.83 0.29 2.50
N ARG A 101 4.54 0.00 2.72
CA ARG A 101 3.51 0.02 1.66
C ARG A 101 3.40 1.40 1.01
N ASN A 102 3.30 2.46 1.81
CA ASN A 102 3.17 3.83 1.34
C ASN A 102 4.43 4.28 0.56
N ALA A 103 5.63 4.02 1.10
CA ALA A 103 6.89 4.33 0.46
C ALA A 103 7.04 3.62 -0.90
N LEU A 104 6.59 2.35 -1.01
CA LEU A 104 6.52 1.65 -2.30
C LEU A 104 5.62 2.37 -3.33
N GLN A 105 4.43 2.83 -2.92
CA GLN A 105 3.51 3.55 -3.82
C GLN A 105 4.05 4.91 -4.25
N ARG A 106 4.94 5.51 -3.43
CA ARG A 106 5.64 6.76 -3.71
C ARG A 106 6.97 6.59 -4.43
N ASN A 107 7.33 5.36 -4.82
CA ASN A 107 8.60 4.99 -5.44
C ASN A 107 9.85 5.28 -4.59
N GLU A 108 9.69 5.37 -3.27
CA GLU A 108 10.76 5.63 -2.31
C GLU A 108 11.46 4.32 -1.90
N PHE A 109 12.07 3.64 -2.88
CA PHE A 109 12.55 2.27 -2.73
C PHE A 109 13.64 2.09 -1.66
N ASP A 110 14.56 3.05 -1.54
CA ASP A 110 15.60 3.01 -0.51
C ASP A 110 15.02 3.13 0.90
N THR A 111 13.97 3.94 1.07
CA THR A 111 13.23 4.05 2.34
C THR A 111 12.59 2.72 2.72
N VAL A 112 12.02 2.00 1.76
CA VAL A 112 11.42 0.67 2.00
C VAL A 112 12.47 -0.32 2.49
N ILE A 113 13.63 -0.37 1.81
CA ILE A 113 14.73 -1.27 2.15
C ILE A 113 15.28 -0.95 3.54
N GLN A 114 15.48 0.33 3.86
CA GLN A 114 15.94 0.77 5.17
C GLN A 114 14.95 0.38 6.27
N LYS A 115 13.66 0.70 6.10
CA LYS A 115 12.61 0.35 7.08
C LYS A 115 12.50 -1.15 7.29
N TYR A 116 12.63 -1.96 6.24
CA TYR A 116 12.68 -3.40 6.36
C TYR A 116 13.89 -3.89 7.18
N ALA A 117 15.08 -3.36 6.90
CA ALA A 117 16.30 -3.72 7.62
C ALA A 117 16.19 -3.42 9.12
N ASP A 118 15.59 -2.29 9.49
CA ASP A 118 15.33 -1.93 10.89
C ASP A 118 14.25 -2.82 11.52
N PHE A 119 13.22 -3.16 10.76
CA PHE A 119 12.04 -3.87 11.26
C PHE A 119 12.25 -5.39 11.41
N ILE A 120 12.98 -6.04 10.50
CA ILE A 120 13.14 -7.51 10.49
C ILE A 120 13.87 -8.04 11.73
N HIS A 121 14.66 -7.19 12.39
CA HIS A 121 15.37 -7.49 13.63
C HIS A 121 14.62 -7.04 14.89
N SER A 122 13.44 -6.43 14.75
CA SER A 122 12.66 -5.95 15.89
C SER A 122 12.01 -7.09 16.67
N SER A 123 12.10 -7.02 17.99
CA SER A 123 11.37 -7.93 18.90
C SER A 123 9.84 -7.80 18.82
N ALA A 124 9.34 -6.72 18.21
CA ALA A 124 7.91 -6.52 17.96
C ALA A 124 7.38 -7.38 16.81
N LEU A 125 8.25 -7.89 15.94
CA LEU A 125 7.88 -8.71 14.79
C LEU A 125 7.60 -10.15 15.22
N ARG A 126 6.32 -10.49 15.42
CA ARG A 126 5.91 -11.72 16.10
C ARG A 126 5.33 -12.78 15.18
N SER A 127 4.60 -12.37 14.13
CA SER A 127 3.94 -13.32 13.25
C SER A 127 4.75 -13.59 11.98
N ASP A 128 4.63 -14.82 11.48
CA ASP A 128 5.23 -15.18 10.19
C ASP A 128 4.61 -14.36 9.05
N THR A 129 3.31 -14.07 9.12
CA THR A 129 2.66 -13.18 8.14
C THR A 129 3.31 -11.80 8.07
N GLU A 130 3.62 -11.17 9.22
CA GLU A 130 4.31 -9.87 9.23
C GLU A 130 5.73 -9.99 8.67
N LYS A 131 6.47 -11.05 9.02
CA LYS A 131 7.84 -11.29 8.51
C LYS A 131 7.84 -11.47 6.99
N GLY A 132 6.93 -12.30 6.49
CA GLY A 132 6.83 -12.58 5.07
C GLY A 132 6.38 -11.36 4.27
N LYS A 133 5.39 -10.61 4.77
CA LYS A 133 4.90 -9.43 4.06
C LYS A 133 5.90 -8.27 4.09
N SER A 134 6.62 -8.04 5.19
CA SER A 134 7.67 -7.01 5.23
C SER A 134 8.81 -7.35 4.28
N MET A 135 9.21 -8.62 4.23
CA MET A 135 10.19 -9.14 3.28
C MET A 135 9.72 -8.98 1.83
N MET A 136 8.44 -9.26 1.55
CA MET A 136 7.86 -9.07 0.22
C MET A 136 7.90 -7.59 -0.21
N TYR A 137 7.63 -6.63 0.68
CA TYR A 137 7.73 -5.21 0.34
C TYR A 137 9.16 -4.80 -0.02
N ALA A 138 10.15 -5.20 0.77
CA ALA A 138 11.55 -4.94 0.45
C ALA A 138 11.99 -5.61 -0.85
N ALA A 139 11.55 -6.85 -1.10
CA ALA A 139 11.84 -7.55 -2.33
C ALA A 139 11.26 -6.81 -3.55
N VAL A 140 10.02 -6.33 -3.48
CA VAL A 140 9.41 -5.52 -4.55
C VAL A 140 10.22 -4.24 -4.79
N ALA A 141 10.74 -3.59 -3.75
CA ALA A 141 11.60 -2.43 -3.89
C ALA A 141 12.90 -2.78 -4.66
N HIS A 142 13.57 -3.89 -4.31
CA HIS A 142 14.72 -4.40 -5.08
C HIS A 142 14.37 -4.71 -6.53
N CYS A 143 13.20 -5.32 -6.78
CA CYS A 143 12.71 -5.57 -8.13
C CYS A 143 12.56 -4.28 -8.95
N LYS A 144 11.98 -3.23 -8.36
CA LYS A 144 11.82 -1.91 -8.99
C LYS A 144 13.14 -1.18 -9.23
N LYS A 145 14.15 -1.45 -8.39
CA LYS A 145 15.53 -1.01 -8.60
C LYS A 145 16.33 -1.87 -9.59
N ASN A 146 15.70 -2.87 -10.21
CA ASN A 146 16.32 -3.84 -11.11
C ASN A 146 17.42 -4.71 -10.44
N GLU A 147 17.36 -4.86 -9.12
CA GLU A 147 18.22 -5.75 -8.36
C GLU A 147 17.57 -7.15 -8.27
N LEU A 148 17.33 -7.76 -9.44
CA LEU A 148 16.43 -8.90 -9.59
C LEU A 148 16.92 -10.18 -8.91
N ASP A 149 18.23 -10.36 -8.76
CA ASP A 149 18.79 -11.48 -7.99
C ASP A 149 18.44 -11.38 -6.51
N ILE A 150 18.56 -10.18 -5.94
CA ILE A 150 18.21 -9.91 -4.54
C ILE A 150 16.69 -10.03 -4.36
N CYS A 151 15.92 -9.45 -5.28
CA CYS A 151 14.47 -9.55 -5.26
C CYS A 151 13.99 -11.01 -5.20
N LEU A 152 14.49 -11.87 -6.10
CA LEU A 152 14.09 -13.27 -6.15
C LEU A 152 14.51 -14.05 -4.89
N ASP A 153 15.73 -13.86 -4.40
CA ASP A 153 16.19 -14.51 -3.16
C ASP A 153 15.30 -14.12 -1.96
N MET A 154 14.90 -12.86 -1.86
CA MET A 154 14.00 -12.40 -0.81
C MET A 154 12.58 -12.94 -0.96
N LEU A 155 12.02 -12.97 -2.17
CA LEU A 155 10.69 -13.53 -2.41
C LEU A 155 10.66 -15.04 -2.11
N ASP A 156 11.72 -15.77 -2.46
CA ASP A 156 11.84 -17.20 -2.15
C ASP A 156 11.90 -17.45 -0.63
N LYS A 157 12.61 -16.60 0.12
CA LYS A 157 12.60 -16.65 1.59
C LYS A 157 11.22 -16.33 2.16
N ALA A 158 10.52 -15.34 1.61
CA ALA A 158 9.19 -14.95 2.04
C ALA A 158 8.17 -16.10 1.92
N LYS A 159 8.37 -17.03 0.98
CA LYS A 159 7.52 -18.21 0.77
C LYS A 159 7.43 -19.13 2.00
N SER A 160 8.49 -19.21 2.79
CA SER A 160 8.49 -19.99 4.04
C SER A 160 7.54 -19.43 5.09
N PHE A 161 7.27 -18.12 5.03
CA PHE A 161 6.39 -17.41 5.96
C PHE A 161 4.96 -17.21 5.41
N LEU A 162 4.81 -17.22 4.08
CA LEU A 162 3.54 -16.99 3.38
C LEU A 162 3.20 -18.15 2.42
N PRO A 163 3.00 -19.38 2.93
CA PRO A 163 2.65 -20.51 2.07
C PRO A 163 1.26 -20.29 1.43
N GLY A 164 1.21 -20.30 0.10
CA GLY A 164 -0.04 -20.13 -0.65
C GLY A 164 -0.55 -18.70 -0.79
N ASP A 165 0.28 -17.69 -0.49
CA ASP A 165 -0.07 -16.29 -0.75
C ASP A 165 0.01 -15.97 -2.25
N ASP A 166 -1.13 -15.63 -2.86
CA ASP A 166 -1.24 -15.35 -4.30
C ASP A 166 -0.41 -14.13 -4.72
N ALA A 167 -0.34 -13.10 -3.88
CA ALA A 167 0.41 -11.89 -4.20
C ALA A 167 1.92 -12.17 -4.23
N LEU A 168 2.42 -12.98 -3.30
CA LEU A 168 3.80 -13.44 -3.30
C LEU A 168 4.10 -14.28 -4.55
N ALA A 169 3.23 -15.23 -4.90
CA ALA A 169 3.40 -16.04 -6.10
C ALA A 169 3.47 -15.16 -7.38
N GLN A 170 2.59 -14.16 -7.48
CA GLN A 170 2.60 -13.20 -8.59
C GLN A 170 3.89 -12.39 -8.66
N ASN A 171 4.40 -11.92 -7.51
CA ASN A 171 5.67 -11.18 -7.46
C ASN A 171 6.87 -12.05 -7.91
N ILE A 172 6.91 -13.33 -7.52
CA ILE A 172 7.95 -14.28 -7.96
C ILE A 172 7.90 -14.48 -9.48
N SER A 173 6.71 -14.71 -10.03
CA SER A 173 6.52 -14.90 -11.47
C SER A 173 6.95 -13.66 -12.26
N LEU A 174 6.59 -12.46 -11.80
CA LEU A 174 6.99 -11.19 -12.42
C LEU A 174 8.52 -11.00 -12.38
N ALA A 175 9.13 -11.15 -11.20
CA ALA A 175 10.57 -10.97 -11.02
C ALA A 175 11.38 -11.96 -11.87
N SER A 176 10.92 -13.22 -11.94
CA SER A 176 11.54 -14.28 -12.75
C SER A 176 11.48 -13.95 -14.24
N TRP A 177 10.34 -13.43 -14.70
CA TRP A 177 10.18 -12.98 -16.07
C TRP A 177 11.10 -11.80 -16.39
N MET A 178 11.13 -10.77 -15.54
CA MET A 178 12.01 -9.59 -15.72
C MET A 178 13.49 -10.00 -15.85
N LYS A 179 13.92 -10.96 -15.02
CA LYS A 179 15.31 -11.47 -15.04
C LYS A 179 15.63 -12.22 -16.33
N LYS A 180 14.70 -13.06 -16.81
CA LYS A 180 14.85 -13.79 -18.07
C LYS A 180 14.93 -12.83 -19.26
N ALA A 181 14.00 -11.88 -19.36
CA ALA A 181 13.94 -10.89 -20.44
C ALA A 181 15.26 -10.11 -20.59
N ARG A 182 15.85 -9.69 -19.45
CA ARG A 182 17.09 -8.88 -19.43
C ARG A 182 18.37 -9.67 -19.72
N SER A 183 18.37 -10.99 -19.55
CA SER A 183 19.56 -11.82 -19.77
C SER A 183 19.96 -11.99 -21.25
N GLY A 184 19.26 -11.35 -22.20
CA GLY A 184 19.64 -11.35 -23.62
C GLY A 184 19.51 -12.70 -24.32
N LYS A 185 19.13 -13.77 -23.59
CA LYS A 185 18.45 -14.92 -24.18
C LYS A 185 17.07 -14.43 -24.60
N ALA A 186 17.06 -13.76 -25.75
CA ALA A 186 15.87 -13.27 -26.41
C ALA A 186 14.76 -14.31 -26.26
N LEU A 187 13.61 -13.79 -25.87
CA LEU A 187 12.26 -14.31 -25.95
C LEU A 187 11.98 -14.92 -27.35
N ARG A 188 12.74 -15.95 -27.74
CA ARG A 188 12.45 -16.80 -28.88
C ARG A 188 11.64 -17.96 -28.34
N GLY A 189 10.35 -17.88 -28.60
CA GLY A 189 9.39 -18.85 -28.20
C GLY A 189 8.31 -18.17 -27.38
N ASP A 190 7.18 -17.97 -28.05
CA ASP A 190 5.80 -17.84 -27.62
C ASP A 190 5.39 -18.51 -26.29
N ASP A 191 6.26 -19.17 -25.53
CA ASP A 191 5.90 -19.99 -24.37
C ASP A 191 5.94 -19.25 -23.01
N ASN A 192 6.82 -18.26 -22.82
CA ASN A 192 7.01 -17.65 -21.48
C ASN A 192 6.22 -16.36 -21.25
N LEU A 193 5.98 -15.55 -22.29
CA LEU A 193 5.02 -14.44 -22.19
C LEU A 193 3.59 -15.00 -22.05
N TYR A 194 3.32 -16.13 -22.73
CA TYR A 194 2.04 -16.84 -22.74
C TYR A 194 1.76 -17.59 -21.43
N GLN A 195 2.78 -18.13 -20.74
CA GLN A 195 2.60 -18.65 -19.37
C GLN A 195 2.45 -17.56 -18.32
N ALA A 196 3.26 -16.49 -18.37
CA ALA A 196 3.03 -15.34 -17.51
C ALA A 196 1.61 -14.79 -17.72
N TYR A 197 1.16 -14.67 -18.98
CA TYR A 197 -0.18 -14.29 -19.46
C TYR A 197 -1.33 -15.17 -18.92
N HIS A 198 -1.16 -16.50 -18.88
CA HIS A 198 -2.19 -17.41 -18.37
C HIS A 198 -2.27 -17.42 -16.83
N ASP A 199 -1.20 -17.07 -16.13
CA ASP A 199 -1.16 -16.94 -14.66
C ASP A 199 -1.51 -15.51 -14.17
N VAL A 200 -1.76 -14.53 -15.05
CA VAL A 200 -2.18 -13.16 -14.68
C VAL A 200 -3.69 -13.12 -14.36
N SER A 201 -4.06 -13.58 -13.16
CA SER A 201 -5.46 -13.55 -12.70
C SER A 201 -6.00 -12.15 -12.37
N SER A 202 -5.17 -11.10 -12.32
CA SER A 202 -5.59 -9.74 -11.91
C SER A 202 -5.36 -8.64 -12.96
N PRO A 203 -6.32 -7.72 -13.17
CA PRO A 203 -6.14 -6.53 -14.03
C PRO A 203 -4.93 -5.66 -13.66
N GLN A 204 -4.58 -5.56 -12.37
CA GLN A 204 -3.45 -4.77 -11.88
C GLN A 204 -2.09 -5.25 -12.40
N MET A 205 -1.87 -6.55 -12.49
CA MET A 205 -0.58 -7.10 -12.94
C MET A 205 -0.36 -6.86 -14.45
N PHE A 206 -1.43 -6.90 -15.25
CA PHE A 206 -1.39 -6.49 -16.66
C PHE A 206 -1.01 -5.01 -16.81
N SER A 207 -1.67 -4.13 -16.05
CA SER A 207 -1.38 -2.69 -16.08
C SER A 207 0.05 -2.38 -15.63
N ASN A 208 0.53 -3.03 -14.56
CA ASN A 208 1.90 -2.84 -14.05
C ASN A 208 2.97 -3.30 -15.04
N LEU A 209 2.71 -4.39 -15.79
CA LEU A 209 3.64 -4.91 -16.79
C LEU A 209 3.72 -3.97 -18.01
N VAL A 210 2.57 -3.49 -18.51
CA VAL A 210 2.53 -2.49 -19.59
C VAL A 210 3.30 -1.23 -19.19
N LEU A 211 3.06 -0.70 -17.98
CA LEU A 211 3.74 0.49 -17.48
C LEU A 211 5.25 0.29 -17.33
N SER A 212 5.70 -0.87 -16.82
CA SER A 212 7.13 -1.17 -16.67
C SER A 212 7.84 -1.18 -18.03
N LEU A 213 7.26 -1.88 -19.02
CA LEU A 213 7.81 -1.95 -20.38
C LEU A 213 7.93 -0.56 -21.02
N ILE A 214 6.91 0.29 -20.89
CA ILE A 214 6.93 1.66 -21.41
C ILE A 214 7.99 2.51 -20.69
N SER A 215 8.10 2.40 -19.35
CA SER A 215 9.09 3.15 -18.57
C SER A 215 10.54 2.78 -18.92
N GLU A 216 10.77 1.56 -19.38
CA GLU A 216 12.06 1.05 -19.84
C GLU A 216 12.34 1.37 -21.33
N GLY A 217 11.40 2.03 -22.01
CA GLY A 217 11.49 2.36 -23.44
C GLY A 217 11.14 1.19 -24.36
N ASP A 218 10.73 0.03 -23.82
CA ASP A 218 10.37 -1.17 -24.56
C ASP A 218 8.90 -1.12 -25.04
N ASN A 219 8.65 -0.15 -25.91
CA ASN A 219 7.32 0.11 -26.46
C ASN A 219 6.81 -1.03 -27.37
N GLY A 220 7.72 -1.83 -27.94
CA GLY A 220 7.37 -2.95 -28.82
C GLY A 220 6.66 -4.05 -28.04
N HIS A 221 7.28 -4.52 -26.95
CA HIS A 221 6.66 -5.55 -26.12
C HIS A 221 5.45 -5.02 -25.33
N ALA A 222 5.44 -3.72 -24.95
CA ALA A 222 4.25 -3.10 -24.35
C ALA A 222 3.05 -3.12 -25.30
N TYR A 223 3.28 -2.84 -26.59
CA TYR A 223 2.25 -2.88 -27.62
C TYR A 223 1.74 -4.32 -27.86
N GLU A 224 2.65 -5.29 -27.99
CA GLU A 224 2.29 -6.71 -28.11
C GLU A 224 1.44 -7.19 -26.93
N LEU A 225 1.76 -6.73 -25.72
CA LEU A 225 0.98 -7.02 -24.53
C LEU A 225 -0.42 -6.39 -24.58
N LEU A 226 -0.54 -5.14 -25.04
CA LEU A 226 -1.84 -4.47 -25.20
C LEU A 226 -2.73 -5.16 -26.24
N LEU A 227 -2.16 -5.68 -27.32
CA LEU A 227 -2.90 -6.43 -28.36
C LEU A 227 -3.57 -7.71 -27.84
N SER A 228 -3.13 -8.25 -26.71
CA SER A 228 -3.75 -9.43 -26.09
C SER A 228 -5.14 -9.17 -25.50
N ARG A 229 -5.50 -7.89 -25.28
CA ARG A 229 -6.78 -7.48 -24.65
C ARG A 229 -7.54 -6.42 -25.43
N TYR A 230 -6.85 -5.67 -26.27
CA TYR A 230 -7.39 -4.51 -26.96
C TYR A 230 -7.17 -4.65 -28.47
N SER A 231 -8.02 -4.01 -29.26
CA SER A 231 -7.78 -3.92 -30.70
C SER A 231 -6.47 -3.19 -30.98
N ALA A 232 -5.88 -3.39 -32.17
CA ALA A 232 -4.67 -2.69 -32.57
C ALA A 232 -4.77 -1.16 -32.46
N GLN A 233 -5.95 -0.61 -32.78
CA GLN A 233 -6.20 0.82 -32.62
C GLN A 233 -6.22 1.23 -31.14
N GLN A 234 -6.91 0.47 -30.29
CA GLN A 234 -6.96 0.74 -28.84
C GLN A 234 -5.59 0.58 -28.17
N ALA A 235 -4.81 -0.42 -28.56
CA ALA A 235 -3.46 -0.65 -28.06
C ALA A 235 -2.52 0.52 -28.40
N ASN A 236 -2.58 1.03 -29.65
CA ASN A 236 -1.80 2.22 -30.03
C ASN A 236 -2.22 3.46 -29.23
N ASN A 237 -3.53 3.68 -29.07
CA ASN A 237 -4.04 4.81 -28.29
C ASN A 237 -3.57 4.75 -26.84
N ILE A 238 -3.71 3.58 -26.19
CA ILE A 238 -3.25 3.37 -24.79
C ILE A 238 -1.74 3.58 -24.69
N LEU A 239 -0.97 3.03 -25.62
CA LEU A 239 0.49 3.17 -25.62
C LEU A 239 0.92 4.64 -25.75
N ASP A 240 0.28 5.39 -26.65
CA ASP A 240 0.57 6.80 -26.87
C ASP A 240 0.12 7.66 -25.69
N ASP A 241 -1.04 7.36 -25.08
CA ASP A 241 -1.49 8.01 -23.85
C ASP A 241 -0.48 7.80 -22.73
N LEU A 242 -0.03 6.55 -22.52
CA LEU A 242 0.90 6.18 -21.45
C LEU A 242 2.32 6.76 -21.65
N LYS A 243 2.81 6.87 -22.88
CA LYS A 243 4.09 7.55 -23.19
C LYS A 243 4.06 9.05 -22.87
N ASN A 244 2.89 9.68 -23.00
CA ASN A 244 2.70 11.11 -22.81
C ASN A 244 2.41 11.50 -21.35
N ILE A 245 2.20 10.52 -20.47
CA ILE A 245 2.16 10.75 -19.02
C ILE A 245 3.59 11.11 -18.59
N LYS A 246 3.84 12.41 -18.43
CA LYS A 246 5.05 12.88 -17.75
C LYS A 246 5.05 12.27 -16.35
N VAL A 247 5.92 11.29 -16.13
CA VAL A 247 6.33 10.92 -14.77
C VAL A 247 6.97 12.19 -14.20
N ILE A 248 6.28 12.82 -13.26
CA ILE A 248 6.84 13.93 -12.48
C ILE A 248 8.05 13.32 -11.78
N GLN A 249 9.25 13.68 -12.25
CA GLN A 249 10.53 13.30 -11.66
C GLN A 249 10.69 13.97 -10.29
#